data_AF-A0A363UJ35-F1
#
_entry.id   AF-A0A363UJ35-F1
#
_cell.length_a   1.000
_cell.length_b   1.000
_cell.length_c   1.000
_cell.angle_alpha   90.00
_cell.angle_beta   90.00
_cell.angle_gamma   90.00
#
_symmetry.space_group_name_H-M   'P 1'
#
loop_
_entity.id
_entity.type
_entity.pdbx_description
1 polymer ?
#
loop_
_entity_poly.entity_id
_entity_poly.type
_entity_poly.pdbx_seq_one_letter_code
_entity_poly.pdbx_strand_id
1 'polypeptide(L)'
;MPILFETEWFVWKVENDHSSRGSDNRKFDKGIWDRNDWTINEQSMERGLALLARKCMADNLEIKSVLPLNGARSYDYSRSSTHSWGTGTGGGGWGWGLGYGWGVTLCKGFVALLQRRVEVRTEDYEARLRENRLKASIAEKLRLIEELSARAQAAPEVQKKTEKQGLIGKKETWLVGDQAFKSEADATAFAQSLAKKQLVDIQQPIAEANAEIEALQAELAALDGKASKGTS
;
A
#
# COMPACT_ATOMS: atom_id res chain seq x y z
N MET A 1 -19.26 5.89 -35.99
CA MET A 1 -19.05 4.81 -35.01
C MET A 1 -18.18 5.36 -33.89
N PRO A 2 -18.56 5.19 -32.62
CA PRO A 2 -17.73 5.64 -31.51
C PRO A 2 -16.36 4.94 -31.50
N ILE A 3 -15.36 5.69 -31.05
CA ILE A 3 -13.97 5.23 -30.94
C ILE A 3 -13.67 5.02 -29.46
N LEU A 4 -13.20 3.82 -29.11
CA LEU A 4 -12.68 3.48 -27.79
C LEU A 4 -11.17 3.33 -27.83
N PHE A 5 -10.53 3.67 -26.71
CA PHE A 5 -9.13 3.38 -26.46
C PHE A 5 -9.04 2.27 -25.43
N GLU A 6 -8.72 1.06 -25.88
CA GLU A 6 -8.46 -0.05 -24.97
C GLU A 6 -7.03 0.08 -24.47
N THR A 7 -6.87 0.07 -23.14
CA THR A 7 -5.62 0.35 -22.45
C THR A 7 -5.10 -0.92 -21.78
N GLU A 8 -3.83 -1.25 -22.00
CA GLU A 8 -3.17 -2.41 -21.42
C GLU A 8 -1.86 -1.99 -20.73
N TRP A 9 -1.45 -2.76 -19.71
CA TRP A 9 -0.17 -2.59 -19.05
C TRP A 9 0.75 -3.75 -19.40
N PHE A 10 1.98 -3.44 -19.80
CA PHE A 10 3.05 -4.42 -19.96
C PHE A 10 4.09 -4.23 -18.86
N VAL A 11 4.43 -5.31 -18.15
CA VAL A 11 5.38 -5.28 -17.03
C VAL A 11 6.56 -6.20 -17.33
N TRP A 12 7.76 -5.66 -17.27
CA TRP A 12 9.00 -6.43 -17.36
C TRP A 12 9.80 -6.29 -16.06
N LYS A 13 10.32 -7.41 -15.56
CA LYS A 13 11.26 -7.45 -14.44
C LYS A 13 12.58 -8.00 -14.95
N VAL A 14 13.67 -7.29 -14.66
CA VAL A 14 15.01 -7.69 -15.10
C VAL A 14 15.42 -8.96 -14.38
N GLU A 15 15.93 -9.93 -15.13
CA GLU A 15 16.61 -11.11 -14.59
C GLU A 15 17.95 -10.65 -13.98
N ASN A 16 18.15 -10.93 -12.69
CA ASN A 16 19.38 -10.52 -11.99
C ASN A 16 20.41 -11.65 -12.04
N ASP A 17 21.62 -11.36 -12.51
CA ASP A 17 22.72 -12.34 -12.59
C ASP A 17 23.50 -12.51 -11.28
N HIS A 18 22.85 -12.36 -10.12
CA HIS A 18 23.62 -12.43 -8.88
C HIS A 18 24.14 -13.85 -8.63
N SER A 19 25.46 -14.02 -8.77
CA SER A 19 26.20 -14.93 -7.92
C SER A 19 26.66 -14.10 -6.71
N SER A 20 26.13 -14.41 -5.53
CA SER A 20 26.80 -14.00 -4.30
C SER A 20 28.17 -14.66 -4.33
N ARG A 21 29.23 -13.89 -4.60
CA ARG A 21 30.55 -14.33 -4.14
C ARG A 21 30.44 -14.35 -2.63
N GLY A 22 30.26 -15.57 -2.09
CA GLY A 22 30.24 -15.78 -0.65
C GLY A 22 31.40 -15.01 -0.05
N SER A 23 31.11 -14.22 0.97
CA SER A 23 32.09 -13.42 1.68
C SER A 23 33.24 -14.35 2.08
N ASP A 24 34.40 -14.21 1.45
CA ASP A 24 35.62 -14.80 2.00
C ASP A 24 35.82 -14.11 3.34
N ASN A 25 35.66 -14.88 4.42
CA ASN A 25 35.83 -14.48 5.81
C ASN A 25 37.22 -13.84 6.02
N ARG A 26 37.36 -12.56 5.70
CA ARG A 26 38.53 -11.78 6.08
C ARG A 26 38.31 -11.35 7.52
N LYS A 27 39.11 -11.96 8.40
CA LYS A 27 39.29 -11.54 9.79
C LYS A 27 39.39 -10.01 9.85
N PHE A 28 38.54 -9.44 10.69
CA PHE A 28 38.15 -8.04 10.62
C PHE A 28 39.10 -7.14 11.42
N ASP A 29 39.77 -6.22 10.72
CA ASP A 29 40.24 -4.94 11.28
C ASP A 29 39.60 -3.72 10.57
N LYS A 30 38.93 -3.95 9.44
CA LYS A 30 38.19 -2.94 8.67
C LYS A 30 36.87 -3.61 8.28
N GLY A 31 35.75 -2.93 8.48
CA GLY A 31 34.39 -3.50 8.43
C GLY A 31 34.12 -4.44 7.24
N ILE A 32 33.13 -5.32 7.39
CA ILE A 32 32.65 -6.16 6.28
C ILE A 32 32.13 -5.22 5.20
N TRP A 33 32.76 -5.29 4.04
CA TRP A 33 32.18 -4.79 2.82
C TRP A 33 31.52 -5.98 2.15
N ASP A 34 30.25 -6.23 2.44
CA ASP A 34 29.45 -7.06 1.54
C ASP A 34 29.16 -6.21 0.32
N ARG A 35 30.15 -6.18 -0.57
CA ARG A 35 30.03 -5.55 -1.87
C ARG A 35 29.25 -6.50 -2.76
N ASN A 36 27.93 -6.49 -2.58
CA ASN A 36 27.00 -7.09 -3.51
C ASN A 36 26.97 -6.19 -4.76
N ASP A 37 27.94 -6.39 -5.66
CA ASP A 37 27.91 -5.78 -6.99
C ASP A 37 26.77 -6.43 -7.77
N TRP A 38 25.67 -5.68 -7.93
CA TRP A 38 24.54 -6.07 -8.77
C TRP A 38 24.59 -5.23 -10.05
N THR A 39 24.84 -5.89 -11.16
CA THR A 39 24.73 -5.30 -12.50
C THR A 39 23.36 -5.61 -13.07
N ILE A 40 22.64 -4.59 -13.53
CA ILE A 40 21.45 -4.77 -14.37
C ILE A 40 21.94 -5.46 -15.64
N ASN A 41 21.41 -6.65 -15.94
CA ASN A 41 21.74 -7.33 -17.18
C ASN A 41 21.11 -6.55 -18.35
N GLU A 42 21.96 -5.86 -19.12
CA GLU A 42 21.56 -5.09 -20.31
C GLU A 42 20.80 -5.97 -21.32
N GLN A 43 21.24 -7.22 -21.53
CA GLN A 43 20.56 -8.17 -22.41
C GLN A 43 19.15 -8.51 -21.93
N SER A 44 18.94 -8.55 -20.62
CA SER A 44 17.60 -8.76 -20.04
C SER A 44 16.68 -7.56 -20.31
N MET A 45 17.20 -6.33 -20.24
CA MET A 45 16.45 -5.13 -20.61
C MET A 45 16.13 -5.08 -22.11
N GLU A 46 17.10 -5.39 -22.97
CA GLU A 46 16.90 -5.48 -24.42
C GLU A 46 15.84 -6.53 -24.78
N ARG A 47 15.88 -7.70 -24.14
CA ARG A 47 14.86 -8.74 -24.30
C ARG A 47 13.47 -8.25 -23.91
N GLY A 48 13.35 -7.54 -22.79
CA GLY A 48 12.09 -6.96 -22.34
C GLY A 48 11.50 -5.97 -23.36
N LEU A 49 12.33 -5.09 -23.91
CA LEU A 49 11.92 -4.14 -24.95
C LEU A 49 11.55 -4.83 -26.26
N ALA A 50 12.29 -5.87 -26.66
CA ALA A 50 11.97 -6.65 -27.85
C ALA A 50 10.63 -7.38 -27.73
N LEU A 51 10.33 -7.95 -26.55
CA LEU A 51 9.03 -8.56 -26.27
C LEU A 51 7.89 -7.54 -26.27
N LEU A 52 8.12 -6.37 -25.69
CA LEU A 52 7.18 -5.25 -25.75
C LEU A 52 6.87 -4.88 -27.21
N ALA A 53 7.90 -4.68 -28.04
CA ALA A 53 7.73 -4.32 -29.44
C ALA A 53 6.95 -5.40 -30.22
N ARG A 54 7.28 -6.68 -30.02
CA ARG A 54 6.55 -7.81 -30.64
C ARG A 54 5.07 -7.82 -30.25
N LYS A 55 4.76 -7.60 -28.97
CA LYS A 55 3.37 -7.52 -28.50
C LYS A 55 2.65 -6.34 -29.14
N CYS A 56 3.29 -5.17 -29.21
CA CYS A 56 2.70 -3.99 -29.83
C CYS A 56 2.37 -4.22 -31.31
N MET A 57 3.26 -4.89 -32.05
CA MET A 57 3.03 -5.25 -33.45
C MET A 57 1.91 -6.28 -33.62
N ALA A 58 1.89 -7.33 -32.78
CA ALA A 58 0.90 -8.40 -32.87
C ALA A 58 -0.53 -7.91 -32.57
N ASP A 59 -0.65 -7.06 -31.55
CA ASP A 59 -1.95 -6.63 -31.02
C ASP A 59 -2.39 -5.24 -31.53
N ASN A 60 -1.61 -4.63 -32.44
CA ASN A 60 -1.77 -3.26 -32.94
C ASN A 60 -1.91 -2.23 -31.81
N LEU A 61 -1.02 -2.33 -30.82
CA LEU A 61 -0.96 -1.44 -29.67
C LEU A 61 0.07 -0.32 -29.89
N GLU A 62 -0.27 0.87 -29.44
CA GLU A 62 0.59 2.04 -29.41
C GLU A 62 1.14 2.24 -27.99
N ILE A 63 2.46 2.44 -27.87
CA ILE A 63 3.09 2.75 -26.58
C ILE A 63 2.79 4.21 -26.22
N LYS A 64 2.14 4.44 -25.08
CA LYS A 64 1.83 5.78 -24.57
C LYS A 64 2.84 6.29 -23.56
N SER A 65 3.34 5.40 -22.70
CA SER A 65 4.39 5.75 -21.74
C SER A 65 5.18 4.51 -21.34
N VAL A 66 6.43 4.73 -20.92
CA VAL A 66 7.31 3.72 -20.33
C VAL A 66 7.87 4.29 -19.03
N LEU A 67 7.66 3.59 -17.93
CA LEU A 67 8.02 3.99 -16.58
C LEU A 67 9.04 3.00 -16.02
N PRO A 68 10.23 3.45 -15.60
CA PRO A 68 11.20 2.56 -14.94
C PRO A 68 10.66 2.15 -13.57
N LEU A 69 10.70 0.84 -13.29
CA LEU A 69 10.40 0.31 -11.98
C LEU A 69 11.65 0.41 -11.12
N ASN A 70 11.61 1.32 -10.18
CA ASN A 70 12.71 1.64 -9.31
C ASN A 70 12.50 1.00 -7.93
N GLY A 71 13.54 0.37 -7.38
CA GLY A 71 13.52 -0.14 -6.01
C GLY A 71 14.63 0.49 -5.18
N ALA A 72 14.31 0.89 -3.96
CA ALA A 72 15.30 1.26 -2.96
C ALA A 72 15.89 0.00 -2.31
N ARG A 73 17.18 0.03 -2.00
CA ARG A 73 17.84 -0.93 -1.11
C ARG A 73 18.63 -0.14 -0.07
N SER A 74 18.46 -0.47 1.21
CA SER A 74 19.34 0.02 2.27
C SER A 74 20.53 -0.94 2.44
N TYR A 75 21.67 -0.38 2.83
CA TYR A 75 22.78 -1.15 3.37
C TYR A 75 22.73 -1.08 4.89
N ASP A 76 22.69 -2.23 5.55
CA ASP A 76 22.79 -2.29 7.00
C ASP A 76 24.25 -2.32 7.41
N TYR A 77 24.78 -1.15 7.79
CA TYR A 77 25.97 -1.11 8.62
C TYR A 77 25.55 -1.49 10.05
N SER A 78 25.81 -2.72 10.46
CA SER A 78 25.81 -3.04 11.88
C SER A 78 27.05 -3.83 12.26
N ARG A 79 27.79 -3.31 13.24
CA ARG A 79 28.74 -4.10 14.03
C ARG A 79 28.69 -3.59 15.46
N SER A 80 27.74 -4.10 16.25
CA SER A 80 27.85 -4.03 17.71
C SER A 80 28.47 -5.34 18.20
N SER A 81 29.79 -5.37 18.39
CA SER A 81 30.39 -6.38 19.26
C SER A 81 30.25 -5.89 20.70
N THR A 82 29.13 -6.21 21.35
CA THR A 82 28.97 -6.02 22.80
C THR A 82 29.86 -7.06 23.48
N HIS A 83 30.95 -6.64 24.11
CA HIS A 83 31.65 -7.45 25.10
C HIS A 83 31.39 -6.85 26.47
N SER A 84 30.44 -7.42 27.21
CA SER A 84 30.35 -7.22 28.65
C SER A 84 31.20 -8.30 29.32
N TRP A 85 32.48 -8.00 29.55
CA TRP A 85 33.20 -8.67 30.64
C TRP A 85 32.93 -7.87 31.90
N GLY A 86 31.94 -8.32 32.67
CA GLY A 86 31.81 -7.88 34.04
C GLY A 86 32.90 -8.54 34.86
N THR A 87 33.89 -7.75 35.29
CA THR A 87 34.39 -7.73 36.67
C THR A 87 35.28 -6.50 36.89
N GLY A 88 34.81 -5.58 37.74
CA GLY A 88 35.68 -4.62 38.45
C GLY A 88 35.73 -3.20 37.91
N THR A 89 34.95 -2.32 38.56
CA THR A 89 35.20 -0.87 38.73
C THR A 89 35.46 0.00 37.50
N GLY A 90 34.48 0.84 37.17
CA GLY A 90 34.65 2.04 36.34
C GLY A 90 33.76 2.02 35.10
N GLY A 91 32.71 2.84 35.13
CA GLY A 91 31.73 2.96 34.05
C GLY A 91 32.34 3.34 32.70
N GLY A 92 31.68 2.85 31.64
CA GLY A 92 32.03 3.16 30.25
C GLY A 92 31.15 2.43 29.25
N GLY A 93 29.86 2.28 29.55
CA GLY A 93 28.90 1.79 28.56
C GLY A 93 28.53 2.92 27.61
N TRP A 94 29.09 2.93 26.39
CA TRP A 94 28.67 3.82 25.31
C TRP A 94 28.78 3.12 23.96
N GLY A 95 27.72 3.24 23.16
CA GLY A 95 27.77 2.90 21.74
C GLY A 95 26.43 2.52 21.13
N TRP A 96 25.44 3.41 21.16
CA TRP A 96 24.33 3.38 20.20
C TRP A 96 24.88 3.81 18.84
N GLY A 97 24.90 2.91 17.87
CA GLY A 97 25.13 3.21 16.46
C GLY A 97 23.91 2.79 15.64
N LEU A 98 22.93 3.70 15.52
CA LEU A 98 21.87 3.60 14.52
C LEU A 98 22.53 3.75 13.13
N GLY A 99 22.66 2.64 12.41
CA GLY A 99 23.14 2.66 11.04
C GLY A 99 22.16 3.41 10.14
N TYR A 100 22.57 4.58 9.63
CA TYR A 100 21.88 5.27 8.55
C TYR A 100 22.44 4.76 7.22
N GLY A 101 21.69 3.91 6.53
CA GLY A 101 21.98 3.53 5.15
C GLY A 101 21.35 4.53 4.17
N TRP A 102 22.14 5.10 3.26
CA TRP A 102 21.61 5.79 2.07
C TRP A 102 21.25 4.74 1.03
N GLY A 103 19.98 4.71 0.62
CA GLY A 103 19.53 3.79 -0.41
C GLY A 103 19.77 4.35 -1.81
N VAL A 104 20.42 3.59 -2.67
CA VAL A 104 20.46 3.88 -4.11
C VAL A 104 19.19 3.31 -4.73
N THR A 105 18.54 4.11 -5.58
CA THR A 105 17.37 3.68 -6.35
C THR A 105 17.86 2.93 -7.59
N LEU A 106 17.59 1.63 -7.65
CA LEU A 106 17.99 0.78 -8.77
C LEU A 106 16.79 0.40 -9.63
N CYS A 107 16.97 0.42 -10.94
CA CYS A 107 15.96 -0.03 -11.90
C CYS A 107 15.85 -1.57 -11.82
N LYS A 108 14.68 -2.06 -11.41
CA LYS A 108 14.28 -3.47 -11.33
C LYS A 108 13.56 -3.94 -12.60
N GLY A 109 13.27 -3.05 -13.54
CA GLY A 109 12.50 -3.32 -14.74
C GLY A 109 11.75 -2.09 -15.23
N PHE A 110 10.68 -2.30 -15.99
CA PHE A 110 9.83 -1.21 -16.45
C PHE A 110 8.37 -1.64 -16.59
N VAL A 111 7.49 -0.65 -16.60
CA VAL A 111 6.08 -0.79 -16.94
C VAL A 111 5.83 0.08 -18.17
N ALA A 112 5.13 -0.44 -19.17
CA ALA A 112 4.67 0.32 -20.32
C ALA A 112 3.14 0.39 -20.33
N LEU A 113 2.61 1.59 -20.58
CA LEU A 113 1.20 1.83 -20.86
C LEU A 113 0.98 1.74 -22.36
N LEU A 114 0.10 0.83 -22.78
CA LEU A 114 -0.21 0.54 -24.17
C LEU A 114 -1.67 0.89 -24.45
N GLN A 115 -1.95 1.39 -25.65
CA GLN A 115 -3.32 1.69 -26.07
C GLN A 115 -3.58 1.26 -27.51
N ARG A 116 -4.74 0.70 -27.79
CA ARG A 116 -5.24 0.54 -29.18
C ARG A 116 -6.53 1.30 -29.39
N ARG A 117 -6.68 1.83 -30.60
CA ARG A 117 -7.91 2.45 -31.08
C ARG A 117 -8.83 1.36 -31.62
N VAL A 118 -10.03 1.25 -31.06
CA VAL A 118 -11.06 0.29 -31.50
C VAL A 118 -12.30 1.07 -31.93
N GLU A 119 -12.76 0.84 -33.15
CA GLU A 119 -14.06 1.34 -33.61
C GLU A 119 -15.12 0.33 -33.22
N VAL A 120 -16.10 0.79 -32.44
CA VAL A 120 -17.11 -0.07 -31.82
C VAL A 120 -18.49 0.40 -32.28
N ARG A 121 -19.45 -0.52 -32.37
CA ARG A 121 -20.84 -0.16 -32.64
C ARG A 121 -21.39 0.69 -31.50
N THR A 122 -22.30 1.61 -31.80
CA THR A 122 -22.84 2.54 -30.79
C THR A 122 -23.51 1.81 -29.63
N GLU A 123 -24.22 0.72 -29.90
CA GLU A 123 -24.90 -0.09 -28.90
C GLU A 123 -23.92 -0.76 -27.93
N ASP A 124 -22.84 -1.35 -28.46
CA ASP A 124 -21.78 -1.98 -27.66
C ASP A 124 -21.00 -0.93 -26.84
N TYR A 125 -20.82 0.27 -27.38
CA TYR A 125 -20.19 1.39 -26.67
C TYR A 125 -21.02 1.85 -25.47
N GLU A 126 -22.33 2.03 -25.65
CA GLU A 126 -23.24 2.43 -24.57
C GLU A 126 -23.35 1.35 -23.50
N ALA A 127 -23.36 0.08 -23.89
CA ALA A 127 -23.34 -1.06 -22.96
C ALA A 127 -22.07 -1.04 -22.09
N ARG A 128 -20.88 -0.91 -22.70
CA ARG A 128 -19.59 -0.81 -21.98
C ARG A 128 -19.54 0.41 -21.07
N LEU A 129 -20.07 1.55 -21.52
CA LEU A 129 -20.12 2.76 -20.71
C LEU A 129 -21.01 2.59 -19.48
N ARG A 130 -22.17 1.94 -19.64
CA ARG A 130 -23.09 1.62 -18.53
C ARG A 130 -22.45 0.64 -17.56
N GLU A 131 -21.82 -0.42 -18.06
CA GLU A 131 -21.08 -1.39 -17.27
C GLU A 131 -19.99 -0.72 -16.42
N ASN A 132 -19.18 0.15 -17.03
CA ASN A 132 -18.12 0.88 -16.33
C ASN A 132 -18.67 1.83 -15.27
N ARG A 133 -19.80 2.50 -15.53
CA ARG A 133 -20.47 3.35 -14.53
C ARG A 133 -20.95 2.53 -13.33
N LEU A 134 -21.58 1.38 -13.57
CA LEU A 134 -22.03 0.50 -12.50
C LEU A 134 -20.86 -0.02 -11.66
N LYS A 135 -19.76 -0.45 -12.30
CA LYS A 135 -18.54 -0.87 -11.60
C LYS A 135 -17.93 0.26 -10.76
N ALA A 136 -17.90 1.49 -11.29
CA ALA A 136 -17.40 2.65 -10.57
C ALA A 136 -18.28 2.97 -9.34
N SER A 137 -19.61 2.94 -9.49
CA SER A 137 -20.54 3.14 -8.37
C SER A 137 -20.40 2.07 -7.30
N ILE A 138 -20.24 0.79 -7.68
CA ILE A 138 -19.99 -0.30 -6.71
C ILE A 138 -18.67 -0.06 -5.96
N ALA A 139 -17.60 0.32 -6.67
CA ALA A 139 -16.29 0.60 -6.05
C ALA A 139 -16.36 1.78 -5.05
N GLU A 140 -17.11 2.83 -5.39
CA GLU A 140 -17.33 3.97 -4.49
C GLU A 140 -18.06 3.55 -3.20
N LYS A 141 -19.10 2.73 -3.32
CA LYS A 141 -19.85 2.20 -2.17
C LYS A 141 -19.00 1.27 -1.30
N LEU A 142 -18.16 0.44 -1.91
CA LEU A 142 -17.19 -0.38 -1.18
C LEU A 142 -16.19 0.49 -0.40
N ARG A 143 -15.68 1.56 -1.02
CA ARG A 143 -14.78 2.51 -0.35
C ARG A 143 -15.46 3.19 0.84
N LEU A 144 -16.74 3.55 0.70
CA LEU A 144 -17.53 4.11 1.80
C LEU A 144 -17.64 3.10 2.97
N ILE A 145 -17.90 1.83 2.68
CA ILE A 145 -17.95 0.77 3.70
C ILE A 145 -16.59 0.62 4.40
N GLU A 146 -15.49 0.63 3.65
CA GLU A 146 -14.14 0.58 4.23
C GLU A 146 -13.86 1.79 5.14
N GLU A 147 -14.19 3.00 4.71
CA GLU A 147 -14.03 4.22 5.51
C GLU A 147 -14.86 4.18 6.80
N LEU A 148 -16.12 3.75 6.69
CA LEU A 148 -17.01 3.59 7.83
C LEU A 148 -16.53 2.50 8.80
N SER A 149 -16.05 1.37 8.27
CA SER A 149 -15.50 0.27 9.06
C SER A 149 -14.20 0.68 9.78
N ALA A 150 -13.34 1.47 9.12
CA ALA A 150 -12.15 2.02 9.74
C ALA A 150 -12.49 2.98 10.89
N ARG A 151 -13.52 3.82 10.72
CA ARG A 151 -14.02 4.68 11.81
C ARG A 151 -14.56 3.88 12.99
N ALA A 152 -15.24 2.76 12.72
CA ALA A 152 -15.75 1.87 13.76
C ALA A 152 -14.62 1.17 14.55
N GLN A 153 -13.47 0.92 13.94
CA GLN A 153 -12.31 0.31 14.58
C GLN A 153 -11.43 1.31 15.36
N ALA A 154 -11.54 2.60 15.06
CA ALA A 154 -10.84 3.66 15.79
C ALA A 154 -11.48 3.85 17.17
N ALA A 155 -11.01 3.10 18.16
CA ALA A 155 -11.48 3.25 19.54
C ALA A 155 -11.15 4.68 20.04
N PRO A 156 -12.09 5.36 20.71
CA PRO A 156 -11.82 6.65 21.32
C PRO A 156 -10.72 6.49 22.38
N GLU A 157 -9.63 7.25 22.20
CA GLU A 157 -8.43 7.16 23.02
C GLU A 157 -8.65 7.84 24.39
N VAL A 158 -8.25 7.15 25.46
CA VAL A 158 -8.24 7.70 26.82
C VAL A 158 -6.87 8.32 27.07
N GLN A 159 -6.82 9.64 27.24
CA GLN A 159 -5.57 10.38 27.45
C GLN A 159 -5.46 10.86 28.90
N LYS A 160 -4.29 10.68 29.50
CA LYS A 160 -3.98 11.22 30.83
C LYS A 160 -3.36 12.60 30.71
N LYS A 161 -4.02 13.62 31.26
CA LYS A 161 -3.50 14.99 31.35
C LYS A 161 -3.14 15.32 32.79
N THR A 162 -1.88 15.67 33.01
CA THR A 162 -1.36 16.08 34.33
C THR A 162 -1.10 17.58 34.34
N GLU A 163 -1.83 18.32 35.15
CA GLU A 163 -1.65 19.77 35.34
C GLU A 163 -1.03 20.06 36.71
N LYS A 164 -0.18 21.09 36.79
CA LYS A 164 0.35 21.57 38.08
C LYS A 164 -0.73 22.32 38.84
N GLN A 165 -0.94 21.95 40.10
CA GLN A 165 -1.89 22.58 41.00
C GLN A 165 -1.11 23.23 42.17
N GLY A 166 -0.83 24.53 42.04
CA GLY A 166 -0.07 25.29 43.05
C GLY A 166 1.40 24.87 43.16
N LEU A 167 1.99 25.05 44.36
CA LEU A 167 3.42 24.84 44.64
C LEU A 167 3.84 23.36 44.79
N ILE A 168 2.91 22.45 45.12
CA ILE A 168 3.24 21.05 45.47
C ILE A 168 2.27 20.03 44.84
N GLY A 169 1.06 20.43 44.42
CA GLY A 169 0.05 19.52 43.89
C GLY A 169 0.21 19.21 42.41
N LYS A 170 -0.06 17.96 42.01
CA LYS A 170 -0.36 17.58 40.63
C LYS A 170 -1.82 17.18 40.56
N LYS A 171 -2.56 17.74 39.62
CA LYS A 171 -3.92 17.32 39.29
C LYS A 171 -3.87 16.41 38.07
N GLU A 172 -4.36 15.20 38.22
CA GLU A 172 -4.51 14.27 37.11
C GLU A 172 -5.96 14.32 36.61
N THR A 173 -6.13 14.41 35.30
CA THR A 173 -7.44 14.45 34.63
C THR A 173 -7.37 13.49 33.45
N TRP A 174 -8.42 12.71 33.25
CA TRP A 174 -8.52 11.77 32.13
C TRP A 174 -9.42 12.37 31.06
N LEU A 175 -9.00 12.32 29.80
CA LEU A 175 -9.70 12.92 28.67
C LEU A 175 -10.13 11.85 27.68
N VAL A 176 -11.34 11.98 27.15
CA VAL A 176 -11.84 11.21 26.00
C VAL A 176 -12.49 12.20 25.03
N GLY A 177 -11.79 12.52 23.93
CA GLY A 177 -12.16 13.65 23.08
C GLY A 177 -12.20 14.96 23.88
N ASP A 178 -13.33 15.67 23.84
CA ASP A 178 -13.53 16.94 24.54
C ASP A 178 -14.04 16.79 25.99
N GLN A 179 -14.25 15.56 26.48
CA GLN A 179 -14.78 15.32 27.83
C GLN A 179 -13.67 14.98 28.84
N ALA A 180 -13.81 15.53 30.05
CA ALA A 180 -12.87 15.35 31.15
C ALA A 180 -13.46 14.56 32.32
N PHE A 181 -12.68 13.62 32.84
CA PHE A 181 -13.05 12.67 33.88
C PHE A 181 -12.05 12.70 35.04
N LYS A 182 -12.54 12.39 36.24
CA LYS A 182 -11.74 12.38 37.47
C LYS A 182 -11.01 11.05 37.70
N SER A 183 -11.42 9.97 37.04
CA SER A 183 -10.84 8.64 37.17
C SER A 183 -10.65 7.98 35.81
N GLU A 184 -9.68 7.06 35.73
CA GLU A 184 -9.42 6.24 34.55
C GLU A 184 -10.60 5.31 34.24
N ALA A 185 -11.23 4.77 35.28
CA ALA A 185 -12.37 3.86 35.15
C ALA A 185 -13.57 4.55 34.49
N ASP A 186 -13.89 5.78 34.90
CA ASP A 186 -14.99 6.55 34.32
C ASP A 186 -14.70 6.93 32.86
N ALA A 187 -13.47 7.35 32.57
CA ALA A 187 -13.04 7.66 31.20
C ALA A 187 -13.10 6.42 30.30
N THR A 188 -12.66 5.27 30.79
CA THR A 188 -12.69 4.01 30.05
C THR A 188 -14.12 3.52 29.81
N ALA A 189 -15.00 3.61 30.82
CA ALA A 189 -16.41 3.26 30.67
C ALA A 189 -17.12 4.17 29.65
N PHE A 190 -16.82 5.47 29.68
CA PHE A 190 -17.33 6.42 28.69
C PHE A 190 -16.82 6.11 27.28
N ALA A 191 -15.51 5.88 27.10
CA ALA A 191 -14.92 5.50 25.82
C ALA A 191 -15.56 4.23 25.25
N GLN A 192 -15.79 3.20 26.08
CA GLN A 192 -16.48 1.97 25.68
C GLN A 192 -17.93 2.23 25.27
N SER A 193 -18.65 3.11 25.98
CA SER A 193 -20.03 3.47 25.62
C SER A 193 -20.10 4.21 24.28
N LEU A 194 -19.13 5.10 24.03
CA LEU A 194 -19.03 5.89 22.81
C LEU A 194 -18.67 5.00 21.61
N ALA A 195 -17.73 4.06 21.78
CA ALA A 195 -17.40 3.05 20.79
C ALA A 195 -18.61 2.17 20.43
N LYS A 196 -19.39 1.73 21.43
CA LYS A 196 -20.63 0.96 21.19
C LYS A 196 -21.66 1.76 20.41
N LYS A 197 -21.83 3.04 20.73
CA LYS A 197 -22.76 3.93 20.02
C LYS A 197 -22.31 4.15 18.58
N GLN A 198 -21.03 4.41 18.34
CA GLN A 198 -20.45 4.54 17.00
C GLN A 198 -20.66 3.27 16.17
N LEU A 199 -20.48 2.09 16.76
CA LEU A 199 -20.73 0.81 16.07
C LEU A 199 -22.20 0.69 15.62
N VAL A 200 -23.16 1.05 16.47
CA VAL A 200 -24.59 1.02 16.13
C VAL A 200 -24.92 2.04 15.05
N ASP A 201 -24.40 3.27 15.17
CA ASP A 201 -24.64 4.36 14.22
C ASP A 201 -24.06 4.05 12.83
N ILE A 202 -22.99 3.25 12.76
CA ILE A 202 -22.31 2.87 11.51
C ILE A 202 -22.93 1.62 10.85
N GLN A 203 -23.58 0.74 11.62
CA GLN A 203 -24.19 -0.49 11.10
C GLN A 203 -25.26 -0.23 10.05
N GLN A 204 -26.15 0.75 10.28
CA GLN A 204 -27.23 1.06 9.36
C GLN A 204 -26.71 1.59 8.00
N PRO A 205 -25.81 2.59 7.94
CA PRO A 205 -25.21 3.02 6.68
C PRO A 205 -24.47 1.92 5.92
N ILE A 206 -23.80 0.99 6.62
CA ILE A 206 -23.14 -0.16 5.98
C ILE A 206 -24.18 -1.11 5.36
N ALA A 207 -25.27 -1.39 6.07
CA ALA A 207 -26.35 -2.24 5.56
C ALA A 207 -27.03 -1.62 4.33
N GLU A 208 -27.30 -0.32 4.35
CA GLU A 208 -27.85 0.43 3.21
C GLU A 208 -26.90 0.39 2.00
N ALA A 209 -25.60 0.65 2.21
CA ALA A 209 -24.60 0.57 1.16
C ALA A 209 -24.47 -0.84 0.57
N ASN A 210 -24.56 -1.88 1.39
CA ASN A 210 -24.55 -3.27 0.93
C ASN A 210 -25.77 -3.61 0.07
N ALA A 211 -26.97 -3.19 0.49
CA ALA A 211 -28.19 -3.40 -0.30
C ALA A 211 -28.13 -2.70 -1.67
N GLU A 212 -27.56 -1.49 -1.72
CA GLU A 212 -27.31 -0.79 -2.98
C GLU A 212 -26.28 -1.51 -3.86
N ILE A 213 -25.21 -2.04 -3.27
CA ILE A 213 -24.22 -2.85 -4.01
C ILE A 213 -24.88 -4.09 -4.60
N GLU A 214 -25.71 -4.82 -3.85
CA GLU A 214 -26.44 -5.99 -4.35
C GLU A 214 -27.35 -5.63 -5.53
N ALA A 215 -28.07 -4.50 -5.45
CA ALA A 215 -28.90 -4.02 -6.55
C ALA A 215 -28.07 -3.68 -7.81
N LEU A 216 -26.95 -2.98 -7.63
CA LEU A 216 -26.04 -2.64 -8.73
C LEU A 216 -25.36 -3.88 -9.35
N GLN A 217 -25.02 -4.87 -8.53
CA GLN A 217 -24.48 -6.16 -8.99
C GLN A 217 -25.51 -6.94 -9.80
N ALA A 218 -26.78 -6.94 -9.38
CA ALA A 218 -27.87 -7.55 -10.14
C ALA A 218 -28.07 -6.85 -11.49
N GLU A 219 -27.99 -5.51 -11.54
CA GLU A 219 -28.05 -4.75 -12.80
C GLU A 219 -26.86 -5.08 -13.72
N LEU A 220 -25.66 -5.20 -13.16
CA LEU A 220 -24.45 -5.59 -13.90
C LEU A 220 -24.59 -6.99 -14.50
N ALA A 221 -25.03 -7.97 -13.70
CA ALA A 221 -25.25 -9.35 -14.16
C ALA A 221 -26.32 -9.44 -15.27
N ALA A 222 -27.35 -8.59 -15.21
CA ALA A 222 -28.38 -8.52 -16.26
C ALA A 222 -27.85 -7.95 -17.58
N LEU A 223 -26.82 -7.08 -17.55
CA LEU A 223 -26.13 -6.59 -18.74
C LEU A 223 -25.25 -7.69 -19.36
N ASP A 224 -24.49 -8.42 -18.55
CA ASP A 224 -23.65 -9.54 -19.01
C ASP A 224 -24.48 -10.68 -19.62
N GLY A 225 -25.66 -10.96 -19.04
CA GLY A 225 -26.61 -11.93 -19.57
C GLY A 225 -27.25 -11.54 -20.91
N LYS A 226 -27.30 -10.25 -21.25
CA LYS A 226 -27.75 -9.76 -22.56
C LYS A 226 -26.64 -9.82 -23.60
N ALA A 227 -25.40 -9.55 -23.21
CA ALA A 227 -24.23 -9.65 -24.10
C ALA A 227 -24.02 -11.09 -24.61
N SER A 228 -24.24 -12.11 -23.77
CA SER A 228 -24.08 -13.52 -24.16
C SER A 228 -25.17 -14.05 -25.11
N LYS A 229 -26.36 -13.42 -25.15
CA LYS A 229 -27.46 -13.79 -26.06
C LYS A 229 -27.41 -13.08 -27.42
N GLY A 230 -26.58 -12.05 -27.58
CA GLY A 230 -26.39 -11.33 -28.85
C GLY A 230 -25.36 -11.96 -29.78
N THR A 231 -24.67 -13.02 -29.35
CA THR A 231 -23.57 -13.68 -30.06
C THR A 231 -23.91 -15.07 -30.62
N SER A 232 -25.18 -15.47 -30.64
CA SER A 232 -25.65 -16.76 -31.18
C SER A 232 -26.39 -16.60 -32.49
#